data_AF-A0A1P8JR72-F1
#
_entry.id   AF-A0A1P8JR72-F1
#
_cell.length_a   1.000
_cell.length_b   1.000
_cell.length_c   1.000
_cell.angle_alpha   90.00
_cell.angle_beta   90.00
_cell.angle_gamma   90.00
#
_symmetry.space_group_name_H-M   'P 1'
#
loop_
_entity.id
_entity.type
_entity.pdbx_description
1 polymer ?
#
loop_
_entity_poly.entity_id
_entity_poly.type
_entity_poly.pdbx_seq_one_letter_code
_entity_poly.pdbx_strand_id
1 'polypeptide(L)'
;MDIFSKLLHLAAAIVWLGGMTFMLWALRPVALAQLAPPLRIPLLTGVMVRFFMLVWACIVVILVTGLFAIAAVGMKAAPIGWHLMLGLGLLMMAIFGHLFFGPFRRLKAASARADWPAAGQQLARMHPWVLGNCILGWIAVAAVLLLR
;
A
#
# COMPACT_ATOMS: atom_id res chain seq x y z
N MET A 1 -3.68 -10.85 -21.17
CA MET A 1 -3.89 -9.39 -21.00
C MET A 1 -3.46 -8.68 -22.26
N ASP A 2 -4.33 -7.83 -22.78
CA ASP A 2 -3.99 -6.81 -23.76
C ASP A 2 -3.02 -5.77 -23.18
N ILE A 3 -2.42 -4.94 -24.05
CA ILE A 3 -1.40 -3.97 -23.66
C ILE A 3 -1.94 -2.90 -22.69
N PHE A 4 -3.20 -2.51 -22.85
CA PHE A 4 -3.82 -1.46 -22.05
C PHE A 4 -4.06 -1.93 -20.62
N SER A 5 -4.60 -3.14 -20.44
CA SER A 5 -4.76 -3.77 -19.13
C SER A 5 -3.44 -3.95 -18.40
N LYS A 6 -2.37 -4.34 -19.11
CA LYS A 6 -1.01 -4.45 -18.53
C LYS A 6 -0.48 -3.10 -18.05
N LEU A 7 -0.61 -2.07 -18.89
CA LEU A 7 -0.18 -0.71 -18.55
C LEU A 7 -0.89 -0.23 -17.29
N LEU A 8 -2.22 -0.39 -17.24
CA LEU A 8 -3.02 0.06 -16.12
C LEU A 8 -2.69 -0.70 -14.82
N HIS A 9 -2.53 -2.03 -14.90
CA HIS A 9 -2.11 -2.86 -13.77
C HIS A 9 -0.75 -2.41 -13.22
N LEU A 10 0.24 -2.26 -14.11
CA LEU A 10 1.60 -1.87 -13.75
C LEU A 10 1.64 -0.44 -13.19
N ALA A 11 0.93 0.51 -13.80
CA ALA A 11 0.87 1.88 -13.31
C ALA A 11 0.30 1.96 -11.89
N ALA A 12 -0.80 1.24 -11.62
CA ALA A 12 -1.37 1.17 -10.27
C ALA A 12 -0.42 0.51 -9.27
N ALA A 13 0.29 -0.56 -9.67
CA ALA A 13 1.30 -1.20 -8.84
C ALA A 13 2.47 -0.26 -8.52
N ILE A 14 2.96 0.51 -9.51
CA ILE A 14 4.02 1.51 -9.34
C ILE A 14 3.58 2.63 -8.39
N VAL A 15 2.38 3.17 -8.56
CA VAL A 15 1.87 4.24 -7.69
C VAL A 15 1.79 3.77 -6.24
N TRP A 16 1.28 2.56 -6.01
CA TRP A 16 1.15 2.02 -4.66
C TRP A 16 2.50 1.65 -4.05
N LEU A 17 3.30 0.80 -4.71
CA LEU A 17 4.59 0.32 -4.20
C LEU A 17 5.62 1.46 -4.12
N GLY A 18 5.68 2.30 -5.15
CA GLY A 18 6.54 3.48 -5.19
C GLY A 18 6.14 4.51 -4.13
N GLY A 19 4.85 4.75 -3.92
CA GLY A 19 4.36 5.63 -2.87
C GLY A 19 4.69 5.13 -1.46
N MET A 20 4.54 3.82 -1.19
CA MET A 20 4.99 3.24 0.08
C MET A 20 6.50 3.40 0.29
N THR A 21 7.28 3.18 -0.78
CA THR A 21 8.73 3.36 -0.77
C THR A 21 9.10 4.81 -0.43
N PHE A 22 8.51 5.78 -1.12
CA PHE A 22 8.72 7.20 -0.84
C PHE A 22 8.35 7.57 0.61
N MET A 23 7.21 7.09 1.11
CA MET A 23 6.77 7.37 2.48
C MET A 23 7.74 6.83 3.53
N LEU A 24 8.24 5.60 3.34
CA LEU A 24 9.10 4.91 4.32
C LEU A 24 10.52 5.47 4.35
N TRP A 25 11.12 5.70 3.19
CA TRP A 25 12.55 6.02 3.08
C TRP A 25 12.86 7.50 2.84
N ALA A 26 11.92 8.28 2.32
CA ALA A 26 12.15 9.71 2.07
C ALA A 26 11.32 10.61 3.00
N LEU A 27 9.99 10.53 2.94
CA LEU A 27 9.14 11.50 3.64
C LEU A 27 9.21 11.35 5.17
N ARG A 28 8.97 10.13 5.68
CA ARG A 28 8.88 9.91 7.13
C ARG A 28 10.19 10.24 7.87
N PRO A 29 11.38 9.80 7.42
CA PRO A 29 12.64 10.12 8.10
C PRO A 29 12.91 11.62 8.18
N VAL A 30 12.71 12.34 7.07
CA VAL A 30 12.91 13.80 7.02
C VAL A 30 11.90 14.53 7.91
N ALA A 31 10.62 14.14 7.84
CA ALA A 31 9.60 14.72 8.69
C ALA A 31 9.86 14.47 10.19
N LEU A 32 10.37 13.30 10.57
CA LEU A 32 10.77 13.00 11.95
C LEU A 32 11.94 13.87 12.41
N ALA A 33 12.93 14.10 11.54
CA ALA A 33 14.14 14.85 11.86
C ALA A 33 13.91 16.37 11.94
N GLN A 34 13.04 16.92 11.09
CA GLN A 34 12.91 18.38 10.93
C GLN A 34 11.68 18.98 11.63
N LEU A 35 10.63 18.20 11.88
CA LEU A 35 9.35 18.72 12.36
C LEU A 35 8.99 18.21 13.76
N ALA A 36 8.67 19.15 14.64
CA ALA A 36 8.07 18.86 15.94
C ALA A 36 6.68 18.19 15.78
N PRO A 37 6.21 17.40 16.77
CA PRO A 37 4.95 16.67 16.67
C PRO A 37 3.73 17.48 16.21
N PRO A 38 3.49 18.73 16.69
CA PRO A 38 2.33 19.53 16.27
C PRO A 38 2.33 19.91 14.78
N LEU A 39 3.50 19.97 14.13
CA LEU A 39 3.62 20.25 12.70
C LEU A 39 3.69 18.96 11.88
N ARG A 40 4.42 17.96 12.39
CA ARG A 40 4.67 16.70 11.71
C ARG A 40 3.42 15.83 11.58
N ILE A 41 2.66 15.70 12.66
CA ILE A 41 1.52 14.76 12.72
C ILE A 41 0.41 15.20 11.76
N PRO A 42 -0.01 16.48 11.71
CA PRO A 42 -0.99 16.94 10.73
C PRO A 42 -0.50 16.78 9.28
N LEU A 43 0.77 17.11 9.00
CA LEU A 43 1.37 16.93 7.67
C LEU A 43 1.29 15.46 7.23
N LEU A 44 1.82 14.54 8.03
CA LEU A 44 1.83 13.12 7.68
C LEU A 44 0.42 12.56 7.58
N THR A 45 -0.49 12.95 8.48
CA THR A 45 -1.89 12.54 8.42
C THR A 45 -2.55 13.01 7.12
N GLY A 46 -2.36 14.28 6.75
CA GLY A 46 -2.92 14.86 5.52
C GLY A 46 -2.36 14.26 4.23
N VAL A 47 -1.07 13.91 4.22
CA VAL A 47 -0.45 13.16 3.10
C VAL A 47 -1.03 11.75 3.02
N MET A 48 -1.12 11.04 4.15
CA MET A 48 -1.66 9.68 4.20
C MET A 48 -3.14 9.62 3.80
N VAL A 49 -3.96 10.62 4.14
CA VAL A 49 -5.35 10.69 3.67
C VAL A 49 -5.42 10.64 2.14
N ARG A 50 -4.65 11.51 1.47
CA ARG A 50 -4.65 11.59 0.00
C ARG A 50 -4.07 10.31 -0.61
N PHE A 51 -2.95 9.84 -0.08
CA PHE A 51 -2.29 8.64 -0.58
C PHE A 51 -3.17 7.40 -0.41
N PHE A 52 -3.84 7.21 0.73
CA PHE A 52 -4.68 6.03 0.96
C PHE A 52 -5.92 6.01 0.07
N MET A 53 -6.48 7.16 -0.31
CA MET A 53 -7.54 7.20 -1.32
C MET A 53 -7.03 6.78 -2.70
N LEU A 54 -5.82 7.19 -3.09
CA LEU A 54 -5.18 6.71 -4.31
C LEU A 54 -4.90 5.21 -4.25
N VAL A 55 -4.47 4.68 -3.10
CA VAL A 55 -4.23 3.25 -2.89
C VAL A 55 -5.52 2.44 -3.06
N TRP A 56 -6.66 2.90 -2.54
CA TRP A 56 -7.94 2.23 -2.80
C TRP A 56 -8.25 2.11 -4.30
N ALA A 57 -8.05 3.19 -5.06
CA ALA A 57 -8.21 3.16 -6.52
C ALA A 57 -7.22 2.18 -7.18
N CYS A 58 -5.95 2.17 -6.74
CA CYS A 58 -4.94 1.24 -7.25
C CYS A 58 -5.31 -0.21 -6.96
N ILE A 59 -5.80 -0.53 -5.76
CA ILE A 59 -6.23 -1.89 -5.37
C ILE A 59 -7.33 -2.38 -6.31
N VAL A 60 -8.37 -1.56 -6.54
CA VAL A 60 -9.47 -1.92 -7.44
C VAL A 60 -8.93 -2.20 -8.85
N VAL A 61 -8.09 -1.31 -9.37
CA VAL A 61 -7.48 -1.45 -10.69
C VAL A 61 -6.66 -2.73 -10.81
N ILE A 62 -5.77 -3.01 -9.84
CA ILE A 62 -4.88 -4.18 -9.83
C ILE A 62 -5.68 -5.47 -9.76
N LEU A 63 -6.70 -5.54 -8.89
CA LEU A 63 -7.51 -6.74 -8.73
C LEU A 63 -8.36 -7.01 -9.97
N VAL A 64 -9.01 -5.99 -10.53
CA VAL A 64 -9.83 -6.14 -11.73
C VAL A 64 -8.96 -6.63 -12.90
N THR A 65 -7.86 -5.95 -13.18
CA THR A 65 -6.97 -6.30 -14.31
C THR A 65 -6.28 -7.65 -14.11
N GLY A 66 -5.87 -7.98 -12.87
CA GLY A 66 -5.23 -9.26 -12.53
C GLY A 66 -6.19 -10.45 -12.59
N LEU A 67 -7.42 -10.29 -12.09
CA LEU A 67 -8.44 -11.34 -12.18
C LEU A 67 -8.88 -11.57 -13.63
N PHE A 68 -9.02 -10.52 -14.44
CA PHE A 68 -9.26 -10.67 -15.88
C PHE A 68 -8.15 -11.44 -16.58
N ALA A 69 -6.88 -11.20 -16.21
CA ALA A 69 -5.73 -11.93 -16.74
C ALA A 69 -5.83 -13.43 -16.47
N ILE A 70 -6.11 -13.79 -15.21
CA ILE A 70 -6.23 -15.17 -14.76
C ILE A 70 -7.47 -15.84 -15.37
N ALA A 71 -8.60 -15.13 -15.46
CA ALA A 71 -9.82 -15.66 -16.06
C ALA A 71 -9.63 -15.97 -17.56
N ALA A 72 -8.88 -15.13 -18.28
CA ALA A 72 -8.61 -15.33 -19.72
C ALA A 72 -7.70 -16.53 -20.01
N VAL A 73 -6.76 -16.87 -19.10
CA VAL A 73 -5.86 -18.02 -19.24
C VAL A 73 -6.45 -19.28 -18.61
N GLY A 74 -7.27 -19.12 -17.57
CA GLY A 74 -7.81 -20.18 -16.74
C GLY A 74 -6.89 -20.53 -15.56
N MET A 75 -7.49 -20.78 -14.39
CA MET A 75 -6.76 -21.07 -13.13
C MET A 75 -5.81 -22.27 -13.18
N LYS A 76 -6.02 -23.23 -14.10
CA LYS A 76 -5.14 -24.41 -14.22
C LYS A 76 -3.92 -24.17 -15.10
N ALA A 77 -4.03 -23.23 -16.03
CA ALA A 77 -2.98 -22.94 -17.02
C ALA A 77 -2.17 -21.69 -16.66
N ALA A 78 -2.59 -20.93 -15.64
CA ALA A 78 -1.85 -19.77 -15.16
C ALA A 78 -0.52 -20.21 -14.50
N PRO A 79 0.58 -19.46 -14.75
CA PRO A 79 1.86 -19.64 -14.06
C PRO A 79 1.75 -19.63 -12.54
N ILE A 80 2.65 -20.35 -11.87
CA ILE A 80 2.72 -20.34 -10.40
C ILE A 80 2.98 -18.93 -9.85
N GLY A 81 3.78 -18.12 -10.54
CA GLY A 81 4.02 -16.72 -10.17
C GLY A 81 2.75 -15.87 -10.17
N TRP A 82 1.77 -16.17 -11.03
CA TRP A 82 0.49 -15.45 -11.06
C TRP A 82 -0.40 -15.82 -9.88
N HIS A 83 -0.40 -17.10 -9.47
CA HIS A 83 -1.10 -17.53 -8.26
C HIS A 83 -0.51 -16.89 -7.01
N LEU A 84 0.82 -16.84 -6.91
CA LEU A 84 1.52 -16.15 -5.82
C LEU A 84 1.22 -14.65 -5.83
N MET A 85 1.25 -14.00 -7.00
CA MET A 85 0.88 -12.59 -7.15
C MET A 85 -0.54 -12.32 -6.64
N LEU A 86 -1.51 -13.17 -7.01
CA LEU A 86 -2.89 -13.04 -6.54
C LEU A 86 -2.97 -13.19 -5.02
N GLY A 87 -2.38 -14.24 -4.46
CA GLY A 87 -2.40 -14.50 -3.02
C GLY A 87 -1.74 -13.38 -2.21
N LEU A 88 -0.58 -12.90 -2.65
CA LEU A 88 0.13 -11.78 -2.03
C LEU A 88 -0.66 -10.47 -2.18
N GLY A 89 -1.23 -10.19 -3.34
CA GLY A 89 -2.06 -9.01 -3.56
C GLY A 89 -3.29 -8.96 -2.64
N LEU A 90 -3.96 -10.09 -2.43
CA LEU A 90 -5.08 -10.20 -1.50
C LEU A 90 -4.63 -10.01 -0.04
N LEU A 91 -3.50 -10.58 0.35
CA LEU A 91 -2.91 -10.37 1.68
C LEU A 91 -2.55 -8.90 1.91
N MET A 92 -1.88 -8.27 0.94
CA MET A 92 -1.52 -6.85 0.97
C MET A 92 -2.76 -5.95 1.09
N MET A 93 -3.83 -6.26 0.35
CA MET A 93 -5.12 -5.58 0.47
C MET A 93 -5.70 -5.72 1.88
N ALA A 94 -5.68 -6.93 2.45
CA ALA A 94 -6.20 -7.16 3.79
C ALA A 94 -5.42 -6.39 4.86
N ILE A 95 -4.08 -6.36 4.77
CA ILE A 95 -3.21 -5.54 5.63
C ILE A 95 -3.56 -4.06 5.50
N PHE A 96 -3.70 -3.57 4.26
CA PHE A 96 -4.07 -2.17 4.02
C PHE A 96 -5.45 -1.84 4.60
N GLY A 97 -6.44 -2.71 4.41
CA GLY A 97 -7.77 -2.55 5.00
C GLY A 97 -7.73 -2.46 6.52
N HIS A 98 -7.00 -3.38 7.19
CA HIS A 98 -6.80 -3.33 8.63
C HIS A 98 -6.16 -2.01 9.08
N LEU A 99 -5.12 -1.57 8.37
CA LEU A 99 -4.40 -0.32 8.64
C LEU A 99 -5.30 0.92 8.48
N PHE A 100 -6.12 0.94 7.42
CA PHE A 100 -7.02 2.05 7.09
C PHE A 100 -8.17 2.20 8.09
N PHE A 101 -8.86 1.11 8.41
CA PHE A 101 -10.04 1.14 9.27
C PHE A 101 -9.72 1.17 10.78
N GLY A 102 -8.54 0.66 11.16
CA GLY A 102 -8.09 0.62 12.55
C GLY A 102 -7.15 1.79 12.91
N PRO A 103 -5.82 1.60 12.85
CA PRO A 103 -4.83 2.59 13.29
C PRO A 103 -4.98 3.97 12.63
N PHE A 104 -5.22 4.02 11.31
CA PHE A 104 -5.31 5.29 10.60
C PHE A 104 -6.53 6.13 11.02
N ARG A 105 -7.68 5.47 11.26
CA ARG A 105 -8.87 6.14 11.81
C ARG A 105 -8.58 6.75 13.18
N ARG A 106 -7.86 6.02 14.05
CA ARG A 106 -7.45 6.49 15.37
C ARG A 106 -6.43 7.63 15.29
N LEU A 107 -5.48 7.57 14.35
CA LEU A 107 -4.54 8.64 14.06
C LEU A 107 -5.26 9.94 13.70
N LYS A 108 -6.21 9.88 12.75
CA LYS A 108 -6.99 11.06 12.35
C LYS A 108 -7.75 11.67 13.52
N ALA A 109 -8.38 10.84 14.35
CA ALA A 109 -9.13 11.30 15.52
C ALA A 109 -8.21 11.97 16.57
N ALA A 110 -7.07 11.37 16.89
CA ALA A 110 -6.11 11.94 17.83
C ALA A 110 -5.50 13.25 17.29
N SER A 111 -5.12 13.27 16.00
CA SER A 111 -4.60 14.48 15.35
C SER A 111 -5.62 15.63 15.36
N ALA A 112 -6.91 15.35 15.14
CA ALA A 112 -7.96 16.37 15.17
C ALA A 112 -8.20 16.95 16.57
N ARG A 113 -7.87 16.20 17.62
CA ARG A 113 -7.98 16.62 19.03
C ARG A 113 -6.68 17.23 19.58
N ALA A 114 -5.66 17.40 18.73
CA ALA A 114 -4.32 17.81 19.14
C ALA A 114 -3.67 16.88 20.19
N ASP A 115 -4.09 15.62 20.26
CA ASP A 115 -3.49 14.61 21.14
C ASP A 115 -2.25 14.00 20.44
N TRP A 116 -1.15 14.74 20.49
CA TRP A 116 0.11 14.38 19.84
C TRP A 116 0.75 13.09 20.36
N PRO A 117 0.73 12.79 21.67
CA PRO A 117 1.22 11.51 22.18
C PRO A 117 0.43 10.32 21.61
N ALA A 118 -0.90 10.36 21.63
CA ALA A 118 -1.71 9.26 21.10
C ALA A 118 -1.57 9.11 19.59
N ALA A 119 -1.55 10.23 18.85
CA ALA A 119 -1.33 10.22 17.40
C ALA A 119 0.06 9.68 17.03
N GLY A 120 1.10 10.07 17.76
CA GLY A 120 2.47 9.55 17.59
C GLY A 120 2.55 8.04 17.78
N GLN A 121 1.85 7.50 18.79
CA GLN A 121 1.76 6.05 19.00
C GLN A 121 1.09 5.33 17.82
N GLN A 122 0.01 5.87 17.24
CA GLN A 122 -0.62 5.25 16.07
C GLN A 122 0.31 5.26 14.85
N LEU A 123 1.04 6.36 14.61
CA LEU A 123 2.06 6.40 13.54
C LEU A 123 3.15 5.33 13.73
N ALA A 124 3.62 5.13 14.97
CA ALA A 124 4.58 4.09 15.28
C ALA A 124 4.01 2.68 15.03
N ARG A 125 2.76 2.43 15.42
CA ARG A 125 2.07 1.15 15.20
C ARG A 125 1.84 0.86 13.73
N MET A 126 1.58 1.86 12.90
CA MET A 126 1.37 1.69 11.46
C MET A 126 2.65 1.32 10.71
N HIS A 127 3.81 1.81 11.16
CA HIS A 127 5.08 1.65 10.44
C HIS A 127 5.45 0.21 10.06
N PRO A 128 5.44 -0.79 10.98
CA PRO A 128 5.79 -2.17 10.63
C PRO A 128 4.82 -2.79 9.62
N TRP A 129 3.53 -2.43 9.67
CA TRP A 129 2.55 -2.91 8.69
C TRP A 129 2.80 -2.34 7.30
N VAL A 130 3.13 -1.05 7.18
CA VAL A 130 3.47 -0.44 5.89
C VAL A 130 4.76 -1.04 5.34
N LEU A 131 5.78 -1.23 6.19
CA LEU A 131 7.03 -1.86 5.79
C LEU A 131 6.82 -3.30 5.31
N GLY A 132 6.09 -4.11 6.08
CA GLY A 132 5.75 -5.48 5.70
C GLY A 132 4.97 -5.54 4.38
N ASN A 133 3.97 -4.66 4.22
CA ASN A 133 3.20 -4.58 2.97
C ASN A 133 4.09 -4.18 1.78
N CYS A 134 5.02 -3.24 1.96
CA CYS A 134 5.99 -2.87 0.93
C CYS A 134 6.90 -4.04 0.55
N ILE A 135 7.38 -4.83 1.52
CA ILE A 135 8.20 -6.03 1.27
C ILE A 135 7.40 -7.07 0.49
N LEU A 136 6.14 -7.34 0.89
CA LEU A 136 5.25 -8.25 0.16
C LEU A 136 5.05 -7.82 -1.30
N GLY A 137 4.95 -6.51 -1.55
CA GLY A 137 4.85 -5.98 -2.91
C GLY A 137 6.07 -6.32 -3.78
N TRP A 138 7.28 -6.17 -3.23
CA TRP A 138 8.50 -6.59 -3.93
C TRP A 138 8.60 -8.10 -4.12
N ILE A 139 8.15 -8.89 -3.14
CA ILE A 139 8.05 -10.36 -3.29
C ILE A 139 7.08 -10.73 -4.41
N ALA A 140 5.95 -10.04 -4.54
CA ALA A 140 4.99 -10.29 -5.62
C ALA A 140 5.61 -9.97 -6.99
N VAL A 141 6.35 -8.88 -7.13
CA VAL A 141 7.11 -8.56 -8.35
C VAL A 141 8.13 -9.66 -8.68
N ALA A 142 8.92 -10.07 -7.69
CA ALA A 142 9.90 -11.14 -7.86
C ALA A 142 9.24 -12.47 -8.26
N ALA A 143 8.10 -12.82 -7.67
CA ALA A 143 7.37 -14.04 -7.98
C ALA A 143 6.94 -14.08 -9.45
N VAL A 144 6.40 -12.98 -9.99
CA VAL A 144 5.98 -12.92 -11.40
C VAL A 144 7.16 -12.98 -12.36
N LEU A 145 8.29 -12.36 -12.00
CA LEU A 145 9.47 -12.30 -12.88
C LEU A 145 10.27 -13.61 -12.89
N LEU A 146 10.41 -14.25 -11.74
CA LEU A 146 11.28 -15.41 -11.55
C LEU A 146 10.55 -16.75 -11.70
N LEU A 147 9.24 -16.80 -11.43
CA LEU A 147 8.45 -18.03 -11.43
C LEU A 147 7.40 -17.98 -12.56
N ARG A 148 7.87 -18.25 -13.78
CA ARG A 148 7.06 -18.29 -15.00
C ARG A 148 6.19 -19.53 -15.12
#